data_AF-A0AAE0YSW9-F1
#
_entry.id   AF-A0AAE0YSW9-F1
#
_cell.length_a   1.000
_cell.length_b   1.000
_cell.length_c   1.000
_cell.angle_alpha   90.00
_cell.angle_beta   90.00
_cell.angle_gamma   90.00
#
_symmetry.space_group_name_H-M   'P 1'
#
loop_
_entity.id
_entity.type
_entity.pdbx_description
1 polymer ?
#
loop_
_entity_poly.entity_id
_entity_poly.type
_entity_poly.pdbx_seq_one_letter_code
_entity_poly.pdbx_strand_id
1 'polypeptide(L)'
;MIEGKRSREKTARKVAKIATRGRDAWKVMITATVSTTEAAVGMLYPRDSESRESKLLDGIWHFRADMSPTRTKGFDEKWWKGSLLESGAVIDMPVPASYNDITEEKALRDFVGWVWYDRNFYVPPAWSKNRRVVLRFDSAHYNSIVWVNGKQLMEHNGGHLPFEADVSSALRFDGPNRVTITVNNTLTPTTLPPGEIKYQKDTSRYPKGYFTQVLQMDFFNYAGIHRHVRLYTTPRKYIDDITILTIVLENKGHVKYTVILGGEGSSGEDSARISALDATGREVAVSSALNGTLVIPNPNLWWPSGMNDTVGYQYTLVVKLCLQY
;
A
#
# COMPACT_ATOMS: atom_id res chain seq x y z
N MET A 1 30.20 -9.13 0.52
CA MET A 1 29.84 -9.06 1.95
C MET A 1 29.62 -7.59 2.29
N ILE A 2 28.60 -7.29 3.11
CA ILE A 2 28.29 -6.01 3.77
C ILE A 2 27.12 -5.19 3.17
N GLU A 3 25.96 -5.49 3.77
CA GLU A 3 24.92 -4.59 4.32
C GLU A 3 24.14 -3.62 3.43
N GLY A 4 22.94 -4.07 3.06
CA GLY A 4 21.81 -3.18 2.77
C GLY A 4 21.19 -2.62 4.06
N LYS A 5 21.02 -1.29 4.12
CA LYS A 5 20.26 -0.62 5.18
C LYS A 5 18.85 -0.29 4.71
N ARG A 6 17.87 -0.87 5.42
CA ARG A 6 16.44 -0.56 5.41
C ARG A 6 16.14 0.74 6.17
N SER A 7 15.01 1.35 5.79
CA SER A 7 14.14 2.25 6.58
C SER A 7 14.66 3.64 6.96
N ARG A 8 13.89 4.68 6.57
CA ARG A 8 14.07 6.06 7.03
C ARG A 8 13.46 6.20 8.43
N GLU A 9 14.31 6.26 9.44
CA GLU A 9 13.95 6.74 10.79
C GLU A 9 13.63 8.25 10.76
N LYS A 10 12.46 8.66 11.27
CA LYS A 10 12.25 10.04 11.70
C LYS A 10 12.78 10.19 13.12
N THR A 11 14.03 10.63 13.26
CA THR A 11 14.65 10.87 14.57
C THR A 11 14.17 12.19 15.18
N ALA A 12 13.34 12.15 16.23
CA ALA A 12 13.10 13.32 17.09
C ALA A 12 14.11 13.30 18.24
N ARG A 13 15.05 14.25 18.27
CA ARG A 13 16.02 14.39 19.39
C ARG A 13 15.39 15.23 20.51
N LYS A 14 15.11 14.63 21.66
CA LYS A 14 14.87 15.36 22.93
C LYS A 14 16.13 15.28 23.78
N VAL A 15 16.75 16.43 24.06
CA VAL A 15 17.92 16.53 24.94
C VAL A 15 17.43 16.86 26.35
N ALA A 16 17.56 15.93 27.29
CA ALA A 16 17.41 16.23 28.72
C ALA A 16 18.79 16.61 29.30
N LYS A 17 18.93 17.83 29.83
CA LYS A 17 20.11 18.23 30.60
C LYS A 17 19.86 17.91 32.08
N ILE A 18 20.58 16.95 32.63
CA ILE A 18 20.69 16.77 34.09
C ILE A 18 21.94 17.52 34.54
N ALA A 19 21.78 18.50 35.43
CA ALA A 19 22.89 19.24 36.01
C ALA A 19 23.31 18.58 37.34
N THR A 20 24.57 18.15 37.44
CA THR A 20 25.19 17.78 38.72
C THR A 20 26.41 18.68 38.97
N ARG A 21 26.56 19.13 40.21
CA ARG A 21 27.54 20.12 40.67
C ARG A 21 28.61 19.36 41.47
N GLY A 22 29.85 19.35 40.99
CA GLY A 22 30.98 18.75 41.71
C GLY A 22 32.18 18.55 40.79
N ARG A 23 33.37 18.97 41.25
CA ARG A 23 34.64 18.80 40.53
C ARG A 23 34.98 17.31 40.47
N ASP A 24 35.48 16.88 39.31
CA ASP A 24 35.89 15.52 38.95
C ASP A 24 34.76 14.51 38.68
N ALA A 25 34.16 14.59 37.49
CA ALA A 25 33.40 13.49 36.89
C ALA A 25 33.46 13.53 35.36
N TRP A 26 33.92 12.43 34.77
CA TRP A 26 33.85 12.17 33.32
C TRP A 26 32.38 12.19 32.88
N LYS A 27 32.05 13.04 31.89
CA LYS A 27 30.69 13.11 31.33
C LYS A 27 30.43 11.89 30.45
N VAL A 28 29.74 10.89 30.99
CA VAL A 28 29.14 9.83 30.17
C VAL A 28 27.85 10.37 29.57
N MET A 29 27.85 10.64 28.27
CA MET A 29 26.61 10.90 27.53
C MET A 29 25.90 9.57 27.26
N ILE A 30 24.84 9.29 28.03
CA ILE A 30 23.90 8.23 27.69
C ILE A 30 22.90 8.80 26.70
N THR A 31 23.08 8.45 25.42
CA THR A 31 22.10 8.77 24.38
C THR A 31 21.08 7.64 24.36
N ALA A 32 19.89 7.86 24.90
CA ALA A 32 18.78 6.92 24.73
C ALA A 32 18.13 7.18 23.37
N THR A 33 18.36 6.28 22.41
CA THR A 33 17.67 6.29 21.12
C THR A 33 16.33 5.59 21.30
N VAL A 34 15.24 6.35 21.32
CA VAL A 34 13.90 5.75 21.18
C VAL A 34 13.66 5.56 19.69
N SER A 35 13.91 4.36 19.19
CA SER A 35 13.46 3.96 17.85
C SER A 35 11.97 3.63 17.96
N THR A 36 11.12 4.52 17.45
CA THR A 36 9.73 4.16 17.18
C THR A 36 9.73 3.37 15.88
N THR A 37 9.90 2.05 15.97
CA THR A 37 9.47 1.16 14.91
C THR A 37 7.96 1.30 14.80
N GLU A 38 7.46 2.05 13.81
CA GLU A 38 6.12 1.77 13.30
C GLU A 38 6.13 0.28 12.92
N ALA A 39 5.37 -0.53 13.66
CA ALA A 39 5.20 -1.93 13.29
C ALA A 39 4.73 -1.95 11.84
N ALA A 40 5.41 -2.72 10.99
CA ALA A 40 5.00 -2.85 9.61
C ALA A 40 3.55 -3.35 9.59
N VAL A 41 2.64 -2.52 9.09
CA VAL A 41 1.23 -2.86 8.94
C VAL A 41 1.12 -3.98 7.90
N GLY A 42 0.34 -5.01 8.20
CA GLY A 42 0.07 -6.10 7.28
C GLY A 42 -0.55 -5.61 5.97
N MET A 43 -0.37 -6.40 4.91
CA MET A 43 -0.78 -6.02 3.55
C MET A 43 -1.56 -7.15 2.87
N LEU A 44 -2.31 -7.92 3.67
CA LEU A 44 -3.14 -9.02 3.20
C LEU A 44 -4.06 -8.55 2.07
N TYR A 45 -4.19 -9.38 1.04
CA TYR A 45 -5.09 -9.08 -0.07
C TYR A 45 -6.55 -9.01 0.43
N PRO A 46 -7.30 -7.92 0.17
CA PRO A 46 -8.67 -7.82 0.64
C PRO A 46 -9.57 -8.90 0.04
N ARG A 47 -10.37 -9.54 0.89
CA ARG A 47 -11.35 -10.57 0.52
C ARG A 47 -12.65 -10.33 1.28
N ASP A 48 -13.76 -10.51 0.59
CA ASP A 48 -15.08 -10.51 1.22
C ASP A 48 -15.22 -11.71 2.17
N SER A 49 -15.88 -11.48 3.31
CA SER A 49 -16.25 -12.50 4.28
C SER A 49 -17.43 -12.00 5.11
N GLU A 50 -17.90 -12.79 6.07
CA GLU A 50 -18.93 -12.41 7.03
C GLU A 50 -18.54 -11.16 7.85
N SER A 51 -17.25 -10.82 7.89
CA SER A 51 -16.71 -9.67 8.63
C SER A 51 -16.12 -8.57 7.75
N ARG A 52 -16.02 -8.77 6.43
CA ARG A 52 -15.33 -7.85 5.51
C ARG A 52 -16.14 -7.68 4.23
N GLU A 53 -16.29 -6.44 3.80
CA GLU A 53 -16.87 -6.07 2.52
C GLU A 53 -15.84 -5.29 1.71
N SER A 54 -15.88 -5.42 0.39
CA SER A 54 -15.03 -4.66 -0.52
C SER A 54 -15.86 -3.99 -1.62
N LYS A 55 -15.37 -2.84 -2.08
CA LYS A 55 -15.98 -2.05 -3.15
C LYS A 55 -14.89 -1.49 -4.05
N LEU A 56 -14.92 -1.88 -5.33
CA LEU A 56 -14.03 -1.31 -6.34
C LEU A 56 -14.36 0.17 -6.60
N LEU A 57 -13.33 0.97 -6.79
CA LEU A 57 -13.38 2.36 -7.26
C LEU A 57 -12.83 2.50 -8.69
N ASP A 58 -12.74 1.39 -9.41
CA ASP A 58 -12.38 1.34 -10.82
C ASP A 58 -13.40 2.07 -11.72
N GLY A 59 -13.02 2.24 -12.97
CA GLY A 59 -13.79 2.93 -14.00
C GLY A 59 -13.13 4.25 -14.40
N ILE A 60 -13.94 5.21 -14.86
CA ILE A 60 -13.44 6.48 -15.36
C ILE A 60 -13.18 7.47 -14.21
N TRP A 61 -11.98 8.04 -14.18
CA TRP A 61 -11.58 9.12 -13.27
C TRP A 61 -11.30 10.35 -14.11
N HIS A 62 -11.51 11.54 -13.56
CA HIS A 62 -10.98 12.73 -14.20
C HIS A 62 -9.46 12.74 -14.05
N PHE A 63 -8.78 13.28 -15.06
CA PHE A 63 -7.34 13.26 -15.15
C PHE A 63 -6.80 14.57 -15.70
N ARG A 64 -5.66 15.00 -15.15
CA ARG A 64 -4.86 16.11 -15.68
C ARG A 64 -3.37 15.90 -15.40
N ALA A 65 -2.56 16.02 -16.45
CA ALA A 65 -1.11 16.18 -16.28
C ALA A 65 -0.77 17.64 -15.96
N ASP A 66 0.12 17.88 -15.00
CA ASP A 66 0.60 19.22 -14.67
C ASP A 66 1.65 19.66 -15.70
N MET A 67 1.17 20.23 -16.81
CA MET A 67 2.01 20.71 -17.92
C MET A 67 2.71 22.04 -17.63
N SER A 68 2.57 22.62 -16.43
CA SER A 68 3.25 23.88 -16.08
C SER A 68 4.78 23.73 -16.16
N PRO A 69 5.54 24.79 -16.49
CA PRO A 69 7.00 24.69 -16.62
C PRO A 69 7.72 24.11 -15.39
N THR A 70 7.19 24.37 -14.18
CA THR A 70 7.74 23.83 -12.92
C THR A 70 7.22 22.44 -12.58
N ARG A 71 6.15 21.97 -13.25
CA ARG A 71 5.40 20.74 -12.94
C ARG A 71 4.77 20.75 -11.54
N THR A 72 4.60 21.91 -10.91
CA THR A 72 4.13 22.04 -9.51
C THR A 72 2.86 22.86 -9.34
N LYS A 73 2.27 23.38 -10.42
CA LYS A 73 1.06 24.21 -10.37
C LYS A 73 -0.06 23.55 -9.56
N GLY A 74 -0.24 22.23 -9.66
CA GLY A 74 -1.25 21.53 -8.87
C GLY A 74 -1.02 21.59 -7.36
N PHE A 75 0.23 21.69 -6.92
CA PHE A 75 0.57 21.95 -5.52
C PHE A 75 0.39 23.40 -5.13
N ASP A 76 0.83 24.33 -5.99
CA ASP A 76 0.76 25.76 -5.76
C ASP A 76 -0.71 26.22 -5.61
N GLU A 77 -1.60 25.69 -6.45
CA GLU A 77 -3.05 25.98 -6.45
C GLU A 77 -3.88 25.00 -5.60
N LYS A 78 -3.24 24.01 -4.97
CA LYS A 78 -3.88 23.04 -4.07
C LYS A 78 -5.06 22.30 -4.70
N TRP A 79 -4.87 21.72 -5.89
CA TRP A 79 -5.94 21.08 -6.67
C TRP A 79 -6.74 20.00 -5.90
N TRP A 80 -6.18 19.38 -4.85
CA TRP A 80 -6.91 18.42 -3.99
C TRP A 80 -8.02 19.03 -3.13
N LYS A 81 -8.06 20.35 -2.94
CA LYS A 81 -9.08 21.03 -2.12
C LYS A 81 -10.46 21.03 -2.79
N GLY A 82 -10.50 21.13 -4.12
CA GLY A 82 -11.71 21.13 -4.95
C GLY A 82 -11.76 19.95 -5.90
N SER A 83 -12.80 19.89 -6.72
CA SER A 83 -12.80 18.93 -7.84
C SER A 83 -11.74 19.36 -8.85
N LEU A 84 -11.10 18.39 -9.52
CA LEU A 84 -10.10 18.69 -10.52
C LEU A 84 -10.67 19.51 -11.69
N LEU A 85 -11.97 19.32 -11.99
CA LEU A 85 -12.74 20.12 -12.95
C LEU A 85 -12.81 21.62 -12.59
N GLU A 86 -12.88 21.96 -11.30
CA GLU A 86 -13.00 23.35 -10.84
C GLU A 86 -11.69 24.13 -11.03
N SER A 87 -10.57 23.41 -11.13
CA SER A 87 -9.23 23.98 -11.27
C SER A 87 -8.74 24.00 -12.73
N GLY A 88 -9.58 23.58 -13.68
CA GLY A 88 -9.30 23.64 -15.12
C GLY A 88 -9.80 22.42 -15.88
N ALA A 89 -9.52 22.39 -17.18
CA ALA A 89 -9.88 21.27 -18.05
C ALA A 89 -9.28 19.95 -17.55
N VAL A 90 -10.04 18.87 -17.71
CA VAL A 90 -9.62 17.48 -17.43
C VAL A 90 -10.01 16.61 -18.61
N ILE A 91 -9.43 15.42 -18.69
CA ILE A 91 -9.88 14.36 -19.57
C ILE A 91 -10.33 13.16 -18.74
N ASP A 92 -11.05 12.24 -19.36
CA ASP A 92 -11.44 10.98 -18.76
C ASP A 92 -10.31 9.96 -18.89
N MET A 93 -9.96 9.29 -17.79
CA MET A 93 -8.91 8.28 -17.74
C MET A 93 -9.41 7.01 -17.06
N PRO A 94 -9.31 5.83 -17.71
CA PRO A 94 -9.70 4.58 -17.08
C PRO A 94 -8.72 4.20 -15.96
N VAL A 95 -9.27 3.59 -14.91
CA VAL A 95 -8.53 2.96 -13.82
C VAL A 95 -9.10 1.54 -13.64
N PRO A 96 -8.27 0.49 -13.68
CA PRO A 96 -6.81 0.52 -13.83
C PRO A 96 -6.34 0.75 -15.27
N ALA A 97 -5.34 1.61 -15.46
CA ALA A 97 -4.60 1.76 -16.71
C ALA A 97 -3.31 2.56 -16.51
N SER A 98 -2.36 2.35 -17.42
CA SER A 98 -1.28 3.31 -17.66
C SER A 98 -1.80 4.39 -18.60
N TYR A 99 -1.63 5.67 -18.27
CA TYR A 99 -2.24 6.74 -19.08
C TYR A 99 -1.58 6.93 -20.45
N ASN A 100 -0.35 6.44 -20.62
CA ASN A 100 0.55 6.84 -21.70
C ASN A 100 0.00 6.55 -23.10
N ASP A 101 -0.68 5.42 -23.28
CA ASP A 101 -1.20 4.98 -24.59
C ASP A 101 -2.75 5.00 -24.65
N ILE A 102 -3.40 5.76 -23.76
CA ILE A 102 -4.87 5.93 -23.78
C ILE A 102 -5.30 7.03 -24.75
N THR A 103 -4.43 8.03 -24.95
CA THR A 103 -4.71 9.20 -25.80
C THR A 103 -3.78 9.23 -27.00
N GLU A 104 -4.16 9.97 -28.04
CA GLU A 104 -3.30 10.22 -29.21
C GLU A 104 -2.21 11.29 -28.96
N GLU A 105 -2.14 11.87 -27.75
CA GLU A 105 -1.23 12.96 -27.43
C GLU A 105 0.18 12.46 -27.06
N LYS A 106 1.14 12.62 -27.98
CA LYS A 106 2.57 12.34 -27.71
C LYS A 106 3.10 13.07 -26.48
N ALA A 107 2.66 14.31 -26.25
CA ALA A 107 3.08 15.11 -25.10
C ALA A 107 2.66 14.48 -23.76
N LEU A 108 1.49 13.83 -23.72
CA LEU A 108 1.05 13.07 -22.56
C LEU A 108 1.78 11.73 -22.48
N ARG A 109 1.90 11.00 -23.59
CA ARG A 109 2.60 9.71 -23.64
C ARG A 109 3.99 9.77 -23.04
N ASP A 110 4.77 10.79 -23.41
CA ASP A 110 6.16 10.97 -22.99
C ASP A 110 6.29 11.94 -21.79
N PHE A 111 5.18 12.27 -21.12
CA PHE A 111 5.17 13.22 -20.02
C PHE A 111 6.05 12.75 -18.85
N VAL A 112 6.75 13.70 -18.23
CA VAL A 112 7.51 13.49 -16.99
C VAL A 112 7.13 14.58 -16.00
N GLY A 113 6.63 14.16 -14.83
CA GLY A 113 6.16 15.06 -13.79
C GLY A 113 4.97 14.49 -13.02
N TRP A 114 4.14 15.38 -12.50
CA TRP A 114 2.96 15.03 -11.72
C TRP A 114 1.71 14.94 -12.61
N VAL A 115 1.01 13.82 -12.51
CA VAL A 115 -0.35 13.67 -13.03
C VAL A 115 -1.33 13.60 -11.86
N TRP A 116 -2.55 14.07 -12.07
CA TRP A 116 -3.60 14.16 -11.08
C TRP A 116 -4.81 13.38 -11.55
N TYR A 117 -5.42 12.63 -10.62
CA TYR A 117 -6.69 11.97 -10.81
C TYR A 117 -7.65 12.38 -9.69
N ASP A 118 -8.93 12.57 -9.99
CA ASP A 118 -9.97 12.58 -8.97
C ASP A 118 -11.22 11.80 -9.39
N ARG A 119 -11.95 11.30 -8.37
CA ARG A 119 -13.20 10.58 -8.55
C ARG A 119 -14.11 10.77 -7.35
N ASN A 120 -15.39 10.98 -7.63
CA ASN A 120 -16.44 10.95 -6.61
C ASN A 120 -16.92 9.52 -6.36
N PHE A 121 -17.26 9.19 -5.12
CA PHE A 121 -17.78 7.89 -4.72
C PHE A 121 -18.71 7.97 -3.52
N TYR A 122 -19.54 6.93 -3.36
CA TYR A 122 -20.43 6.77 -2.22
C TYR A 122 -20.04 5.55 -1.38
N VAL A 123 -20.14 5.72 -0.07
CA VAL A 123 -19.90 4.67 0.93
C VAL A 123 -21.25 4.24 1.50
N PRO A 124 -21.52 2.92 1.63
CA PRO A 124 -22.75 2.46 2.27
C PRO A 124 -22.88 3.01 3.71
N PRO A 125 -24.03 3.58 4.09
CA PRO A 125 -24.23 4.11 5.45
C PRO A 125 -23.99 3.07 6.56
N ALA A 126 -24.22 1.79 6.26
CA ALA A 126 -23.98 0.67 7.17
C ALA A 126 -22.51 0.58 7.64
N TRP A 127 -21.55 1.09 6.85
CA TRP A 127 -20.13 1.08 7.19
C TRP A 127 -19.75 2.12 8.26
N SER A 128 -20.66 3.04 8.63
CA SER A 128 -20.40 4.03 9.68
C SER A 128 -20.34 3.42 11.09
N LYS A 129 -20.95 2.25 11.30
CA LYS A 129 -21.12 1.64 12.63
C LYS A 129 -20.09 0.53 12.86
N ASN A 130 -19.20 0.73 13.81
CA ASN A 130 -18.25 -0.29 14.30
C ASN A 130 -17.38 -0.96 13.21
N ARG A 131 -17.18 -0.29 12.07
CA ARG A 131 -16.25 -0.73 11.02
C ARG A 131 -15.07 0.23 10.92
N ARG A 132 -13.93 -0.34 10.54
CA ARG A 132 -12.80 0.37 9.96
C ARG A 132 -12.94 0.32 8.45
N VAL A 133 -12.87 1.46 7.78
CA VAL A 133 -12.91 1.58 6.31
C VAL A 133 -11.54 1.98 5.81
N VAL A 134 -11.01 1.21 4.87
CA VAL A 134 -9.66 1.36 4.33
C VAL A 134 -9.74 1.65 2.84
N LEU A 135 -8.99 2.63 2.38
CA LEU A 135 -8.75 2.87 0.95
C LEU A 135 -7.42 2.24 0.57
N ARG A 136 -7.44 1.37 -0.45
CA ARG A 136 -6.28 0.65 -0.94
C ARG A 136 -6.08 0.89 -2.43
N PHE A 137 -4.84 1.19 -2.80
CA PHE A 137 -4.35 1.17 -4.16
C PHE A 137 -3.47 -0.07 -4.32
N ASP A 138 -3.78 -0.93 -5.28
CA ASP A 138 -2.97 -2.14 -5.51
C ASP A 138 -1.64 -1.83 -6.23
N SER A 139 -1.55 -0.69 -6.91
CA SER A 139 -0.33 -0.12 -7.50
C SER A 139 -0.64 1.23 -8.16
N ALA A 140 0.23 2.23 -7.93
CA ALA A 140 0.27 3.49 -8.66
C ALA A 140 1.75 3.89 -8.87
N HIS A 141 2.08 4.49 -10.01
CA HIS A 141 3.46 4.82 -10.35
C HIS A 141 3.97 6.11 -9.68
N TYR A 142 5.27 6.35 -9.78
CA TYR A 142 6.14 5.98 -8.67
C TYR A 142 5.90 6.68 -7.34
N ASN A 143 5.81 8.01 -7.30
CA ASN A 143 5.52 8.74 -6.06
C ASN A 143 4.07 9.20 -6.02
N SER A 144 3.29 8.68 -5.10
CA SER A 144 1.85 8.91 -5.00
C SER A 144 1.48 9.64 -3.72
N ILE A 145 0.61 10.65 -3.80
CA ILE A 145 0.02 11.31 -2.65
C ILE A 145 -1.50 11.29 -2.81
N VAL A 146 -2.22 10.88 -1.75
CA VAL A 146 -3.67 10.68 -1.78
C VAL A 146 -4.38 11.55 -0.76
N TRP A 147 -5.46 12.17 -1.20
CA TRP A 147 -6.41 12.91 -0.39
C TRP A 147 -7.80 12.31 -0.49
N VAL A 148 -8.52 12.28 0.63
CA VAL A 148 -9.96 12.04 0.65
C VAL A 148 -10.63 13.28 1.23
N ASN A 149 -11.60 13.83 0.51
CA ASN A 149 -12.28 15.07 0.89
C ASN A 149 -11.32 16.23 1.22
N GLY A 150 -10.19 16.31 0.51
CA GLY A 150 -9.17 17.35 0.68
C GLY A 150 -8.24 17.19 1.90
N LYS A 151 -8.34 16.08 2.65
CA LYS A 151 -7.43 15.68 3.72
C LYS A 151 -6.43 14.65 3.20
N GLN A 152 -5.13 14.92 3.35
CA GLN A 152 -4.08 13.98 2.95
C GLN A 152 -4.07 12.79 3.91
N LEU A 153 -4.07 11.57 3.38
CA LEU A 153 -4.13 10.34 4.18
C LEU A 153 -3.00 9.36 3.86
N MET A 154 -2.41 9.44 2.66
CA MET A 154 -1.36 8.52 2.23
C MET A 154 -0.30 9.24 1.40
N GLU A 155 0.93 8.77 1.54
CA GLU A 155 2.02 8.99 0.59
C GLU A 155 2.73 7.64 0.37
N HIS A 156 3.03 7.29 -0.88
CA HIS A 156 3.70 6.04 -1.22
C HIS A 156 4.76 6.26 -2.29
N ASN A 157 5.93 5.64 -2.07
CA ASN A 157 7.06 5.68 -2.98
C ASN A 157 7.36 4.25 -3.45
N GLY A 158 7.01 3.95 -4.69
CA GLY A 158 7.07 2.61 -5.26
C GLY A 158 5.99 2.42 -6.33
N GLY A 159 6.36 1.82 -7.47
CA GLY A 159 5.46 1.73 -8.63
C GLY A 159 4.54 0.50 -8.68
N HIS A 160 4.90 -0.59 -8.00
CA HIS A 160 4.31 -1.93 -8.24
C HIS A 160 3.84 -2.67 -6.99
N LEU A 161 3.90 -2.01 -5.83
CA LEU A 161 3.44 -2.53 -4.55
C LEU A 161 2.16 -1.81 -4.12
N PRO A 162 1.30 -2.50 -3.36
CA PRO A 162 0.10 -1.89 -2.81
C PRO A 162 0.43 -0.95 -1.65
N PHE A 163 -0.47 0.00 -1.41
CA PHE A 163 -0.47 0.86 -0.23
C PHE A 163 -1.89 1.23 0.16
N GLU A 164 -2.11 1.47 1.45
CA GLU A 164 -3.44 1.72 1.99
C GLU A 164 -3.40 2.56 3.27
N ALA A 165 -4.54 3.14 3.61
CA ALA A 165 -4.76 3.82 4.88
C ALA A 165 -6.20 3.66 5.35
N ASP A 166 -6.37 3.70 6.67
CA ASP A 166 -7.68 3.90 7.30
C ASP A 166 -8.20 5.30 6.95
N VAL A 167 -9.32 5.33 6.24
CA VAL A 167 -9.98 6.57 5.80
C VAL A 167 -11.25 6.86 6.57
N SER A 168 -11.59 6.06 7.59
CA SER A 168 -12.87 6.12 8.32
C SER A 168 -13.20 7.53 8.82
N SER A 169 -12.20 8.24 9.36
CA SER A 169 -12.36 9.60 9.90
C SER A 169 -12.51 10.70 8.85
N ALA A 170 -12.25 10.41 7.58
CA ALA A 170 -12.32 11.37 6.49
C ALA A 170 -13.58 11.21 5.63
N LEU A 171 -14.34 10.12 5.83
CA LEU A 171 -15.51 9.79 5.04
C LEU A 171 -16.77 10.49 5.55
N ARG A 172 -17.62 10.87 4.59
CA ARG A 172 -19.03 11.21 4.79
C ARG A 172 -19.85 9.97 4.48
N PHE A 173 -20.70 9.54 5.40
CA PHE A 173 -21.52 8.33 5.23
C PHE A 173 -22.94 8.63 4.74
N ASP A 174 -23.28 9.90 4.62
CA ASP A 174 -24.57 10.46 4.23
C ASP A 174 -24.51 11.24 2.90
N GLY A 175 -23.39 11.13 2.16
CA GLY A 175 -23.19 11.93 0.97
C GLY A 175 -21.99 11.51 0.12
N PRO A 176 -21.71 12.28 -0.95
CA PRO A 176 -20.58 12.00 -1.83
C PRO A 176 -19.26 12.26 -1.12
N ASN A 177 -18.29 11.40 -1.42
CA ASN A 177 -16.89 11.56 -1.07
C ASN A 177 -16.08 11.77 -2.34
N ARG A 178 -14.93 12.42 -2.21
CA ARG A 178 -13.97 12.55 -3.31
C ARG A 178 -12.63 11.96 -2.90
N VAL A 179 -12.06 11.15 -3.76
CA VAL A 179 -10.65 10.76 -3.70
C VAL A 179 -9.91 11.55 -4.76
N THR A 180 -8.77 12.13 -4.38
CA THR A 180 -7.82 12.77 -5.29
C THR A 180 -6.47 12.10 -5.07
N ILE A 181 -5.79 11.74 -6.14
CA ILE A 181 -4.43 11.21 -6.08
C ILE A 181 -3.58 11.97 -7.10
N THR A 182 -2.34 12.28 -6.73
CA THR A 182 -1.32 12.66 -7.69
C THR A 182 -0.25 11.59 -7.75
N VAL A 183 0.26 11.29 -8.95
CA VAL A 183 1.35 10.33 -9.15
C VAL A 183 2.47 10.98 -9.97
N ASN A 184 3.70 10.84 -9.50
CA ASN A 184 4.91 11.31 -10.19
C ASN A 184 5.68 10.14 -10.78
N ASN A 185 6.01 10.23 -12.07
CA ASN A 185 6.74 9.19 -12.80
C ASN A 185 8.23 9.48 -13.01
N THR A 186 8.77 10.50 -12.35
CA THR A 186 10.19 10.85 -12.40
C THR A 186 10.99 9.78 -11.66
N LEU A 187 11.90 9.14 -12.37
CA LEU A 187 12.85 8.18 -11.82
C LEU A 187 14.17 8.88 -11.52
N THR A 188 14.74 8.57 -10.36
CA THR A 188 15.98 9.16 -9.85
C THR A 188 17.00 8.05 -9.57
N PRO A 189 18.27 8.37 -9.26
CA PRO A 189 19.24 7.33 -8.89
C PRO A 189 18.85 6.55 -7.63
N THR A 190 17.85 7.03 -6.88
CA THR A 190 17.36 6.41 -5.64
C THR A 190 16.00 5.73 -5.78
N THR A 191 15.36 5.80 -6.95
CA THR A 191 14.14 5.02 -7.23
C THR A 191 14.49 3.61 -7.65
N LEU A 192 13.52 2.70 -7.54
CA LEU A 192 13.60 1.35 -8.12
C LEU A 192 12.42 1.16 -9.09
N PRO A 193 12.67 1.16 -10.41
CA PRO A 193 13.96 1.23 -11.11
C PRO A 193 14.64 2.63 -11.05
N PRO A 194 15.98 2.71 -11.22
CA PRO A 194 16.69 3.98 -11.20
C PRO A 194 16.59 4.74 -12.53
N GLY A 195 16.72 6.06 -12.47
CA GLY A 195 16.77 6.94 -13.65
C GLY A 195 17.44 8.28 -13.36
N GLU A 196 17.53 9.15 -14.36
CA GLU A 196 18.11 10.49 -14.21
C GLU A 196 17.39 11.50 -15.11
N ILE A 197 17.11 12.70 -14.60
CA ILE A 197 16.68 13.83 -15.43
C ILE A 197 17.90 14.55 -16.00
N LYS A 198 18.00 14.64 -17.33
CA LYS A 198 19.04 15.41 -18.02
C LYS A 198 18.45 16.64 -18.70
N TYR A 199 18.87 17.82 -18.26
CA TYR A 199 18.56 19.08 -18.91
C TYR A 199 19.54 19.35 -20.06
N GLN A 200 19.01 19.67 -21.24
CA GLN A 200 19.82 20.01 -22.40
C GLN A 200 20.17 21.50 -22.36
N LYS A 201 21.46 21.80 -22.25
CA LYS A 201 21.97 23.18 -22.14
C LYS A 201 22.24 23.84 -23.49
N ASP A 202 22.38 23.05 -24.56
CA ASP A 202 22.63 23.55 -25.89
C ASP A 202 21.34 24.11 -26.52
N THR A 203 21.13 25.41 -26.36
CA THR A 203 19.97 26.12 -26.89
C THR A 203 19.99 26.29 -28.40
N SER A 204 21.08 25.94 -29.09
CA SER A 204 21.10 25.91 -30.56
C SER A 204 20.40 24.67 -31.12
N ARG A 205 20.29 23.61 -30.30
CA ARG A 205 19.69 22.33 -30.68
C ARG A 205 18.37 22.03 -29.97
N TYR A 206 18.20 22.56 -28.76
CA TYR A 206 17.05 22.26 -27.90
C TYR A 206 16.37 23.55 -27.41
N PRO A 207 15.04 23.56 -27.25
CA PRO A 207 14.34 24.71 -26.71
C PRO A 207 14.73 24.96 -25.24
N LYS A 208 14.54 26.20 -24.78
CA LYS A 208 14.84 26.58 -23.39
C LYS A 208 14.06 25.70 -22.42
N GLY A 209 14.78 25.11 -21.46
CA GLY A 209 14.19 24.25 -20.42
C GLY A 209 13.92 22.81 -20.87
N TYR A 210 14.35 22.40 -22.05
CA TYR A 210 14.22 21.01 -22.51
C TYR A 210 14.98 20.04 -21.61
N PHE A 211 14.31 18.95 -21.23
CA PHE A 211 14.90 17.86 -20.45
C PHE A 211 14.33 16.51 -20.88
N THR A 212 15.03 15.45 -20.52
CA THR A 212 14.61 14.06 -20.77
C THR A 212 14.84 13.19 -19.54
N GLN A 213 13.96 12.21 -19.31
CA GLN A 213 14.20 11.11 -18.39
C GLN A 213 15.10 10.07 -19.08
N VAL A 214 16.30 9.89 -18.54
CA VAL A 214 17.23 8.83 -18.94
C VAL A 214 16.97 7.60 -18.09
N LEU A 215 16.91 6.45 -18.75
CA LEU A 215 16.57 5.15 -18.17
C LEU A 215 17.61 4.12 -18.63
N GLN A 216 17.85 3.11 -17.79
CA GLN A 216 18.72 1.97 -18.10
C GLN A 216 17.95 0.65 -18.15
N MET A 217 16.64 0.73 -18.33
CA MET A 217 15.73 -0.41 -18.40
C MET A 217 15.18 -0.57 -19.81
N ASP A 218 15.03 -1.82 -20.26
CA ASP A 218 14.55 -2.18 -21.60
C ASP A 218 13.04 -2.44 -21.61
N PHE A 219 12.29 -1.58 -20.92
CA PHE A 219 10.84 -1.50 -20.98
C PHE A 219 10.40 -0.05 -20.81
N PHE A 220 9.25 0.29 -21.40
CA PHE A 220 8.74 1.65 -21.33
C PHE A 220 8.31 2.02 -19.90
N ASN A 221 8.60 3.26 -19.47
CA ASN A 221 8.24 3.77 -18.14
C ASN A 221 6.76 4.17 -18.08
N TYR A 222 5.87 3.19 -18.24
CA TYR A 222 4.44 3.39 -18.08
C TYR A 222 4.12 3.94 -16.69
N ALA A 223 3.17 4.87 -16.63
CA ALA A 223 2.76 5.52 -15.39
C ALA A 223 1.24 5.66 -15.31
N GLY A 224 0.73 5.80 -14.09
CA GLY A 224 -0.70 5.89 -13.80
C GLY A 224 -1.09 5.02 -12.61
N ILE A 225 -2.35 4.61 -12.58
CA ILE A 225 -2.91 3.71 -11.58
C ILE A 225 -3.07 2.35 -12.24
N HIS A 226 -2.03 1.51 -12.13
CA HIS A 226 -1.91 0.28 -12.93
C HIS A 226 -2.80 -0.87 -12.46
N ARG A 227 -3.26 -0.83 -11.20
CA ARG A 227 -4.08 -1.89 -10.60
C ARG A 227 -5.25 -1.28 -9.85
N HIS A 228 -6.17 -2.16 -9.43
CA HIS A 228 -7.43 -1.79 -8.82
C HIS A 228 -7.27 -0.80 -7.66
N VAL A 229 -8.25 0.10 -7.57
CA VAL A 229 -8.47 0.93 -6.38
C VAL A 229 -9.71 0.40 -5.69
N ARG A 230 -9.65 0.21 -4.38
CA ARG A 230 -10.78 -0.35 -3.63
C ARG A 230 -10.91 0.25 -2.25
N LEU A 231 -12.15 0.36 -1.80
CA LEU A 231 -12.44 0.43 -0.38
C LEU A 231 -12.66 -0.98 0.15
N TYR A 232 -12.24 -1.24 1.38
CA TYR A 232 -12.66 -2.43 2.09
C TYR A 232 -12.92 -2.13 3.56
N THR A 233 -13.70 -2.98 4.22
CA THR A 233 -14.01 -2.84 5.64
C THR A 233 -13.45 -3.98 6.46
N THR A 234 -13.10 -3.69 7.71
CA THR A 234 -12.89 -4.70 8.75
C THR A 234 -13.70 -4.32 10.00
N PRO A 235 -13.88 -5.23 10.96
CA PRO A 235 -14.17 -4.81 12.33
C PRO A 235 -13.03 -3.93 12.88
N ARG A 236 -13.28 -3.21 13.99
CA ARG A 236 -12.25 -2.37 14.64
C ARG A 236 -11.04 -3.16 15.13
N LYS A 237 -11.26 -4.40 15.55
CA LYS A 237 -10.22 -5.40 15.82
C LYS A 237 -10.20 -6.40 14.68
N TYR A 238 -9.04 -6.61 14.07
CA TYR A 238 -8.95 -7.32 12.79
C TYR A 238 -7.67 -8.13 12.67
N ILE A 239 -7.67 -9.09 11.75
CA ILE A 239 -6.46 -9.81 11.35
C ILE A 239 -5.68 -8.92 10.40
N ASP A 240 -4.51 -8.48 10.84
CA ASP A 240 -3.60 -7.57 10.14
C ASP A 240 -2.68 -8.34 9.20
N ASP A 241 -2.05 -9.40 9.70
CA ASP A 241 -1.14 -10.24 8.91
C ASP A 241 -1.26 -11.73 9.25
N ILE A 242 -0.93 -12.57 8.28
CA ILE A 242 -0.84 -14.02 8.42
C ILE A 242 0.43 -14.48 7.70
N THR A 243 1.39 -15.02 8.46
CA THR A 243 2.58 -15.67 7.92
C THR A 243 2.40 -17.19 7.99
N ILE A 244 2.71 -17.89 6.89
CA ILE A 244 2.61 -19.36 6.80
C ILE A 244 3.95 -19.91 6.28
N LEU A 245 4.41 -21.00 6.91
CA LEU A 245 5.53 -21.82 6.44
C LEU A 245 5.11 -23.29 6.43
N THR A 246 5.19 -23.93 5.27
CA THR A 246 4.85 -25.36 5.10
C THR A 246 6.11 -26.22 5.04
N ILE A 247 6.12 -27.32 5.78
CA ILE A 247 7.24 -28.29 5.84
C ILE A 247 6.66 -29.69 5.71
N VAL A 248 7.34 -30.60 5.02
CA VAL A 248 6.97 -32.02 5.01
C VAL A 248 7.99 -32.80 5.83
N LEU A 249 7.52 -33.55 6.84
CA LEU A 249 8.34 -34.43 7.68
C LEU A 249 7.63 -35.78 7.80
N GLU A 250 8.32 -36.88 7.55
CA GLU A 250 7.80 -38.24 7.77
C GLU A 250 6.38 -38.47 7.19
N ASN A 251 6.15 -38.02 5.96
CA ASN A 251 4.85 -38.08 5.27
C ASN A 251 3.70 -37.29 5.91
N LYS A 252 4.03 -36.28 6.73
CA LYS A 252 3.08 -35.32 7.31
C LYS A 252 3.39 -33.90 6.85
N GLY A 253 2.35 -33.14 6.56
CA GLY A 253 2.43 -31.72 6.25
C GLY A 253 2.33 -30.90 7.52
N HIS A 254 3.37 -30.16 7.86
CA HIS A 254 3.41 -29.22 8.97
C HIS A 254 3.19 -27.80 8.42
N VAL A 255 2.07 -27.19 8.79
CA VAL A 255 1.73 -25.80 8.43
C VAL A 255 1.98 -24.94 9.67
N LYS A 256 3.18 -24.36 9.74
CA LYS A 256 3.53 -23.38 10.78
C LYS A 256 2.88 -22.05 10.42
N TYR A 257 2.27 -21.39 11.39
CA TYR A 257 1.57 -20.14 11.16
C TYR A 257 1.76 -19.15 12.31
N THR A 258 1.67 -17.86 11.96
CA THR A 258 1.57 -16.74 12.90
C THR A 258 0.51 -15.77 12.38
N VAL A 259 -0.42 -15.38 13.25
CA VAL A 259 -1.48 -14.42 13.00
C VAL A 259 -1.21 -13.18 13.84
N ILE A 260 -1.16 -12.02 13.17
CA ILE A 260 -0.99 -10.72 13.82
C ILE A 260 -2.34 -10.00 13.79
N LEU A 261 -2.73 -9.43 14.92
CA LEU A 261 -3.96 -8.66 15.08
C LEU A 261 -3.65 -7.17 15.07
N GLY A 262 -4.54 -6.39 14.45
CA GLY A 262 -4.54 -4.93 14.48
C GLY A 262 -5.82 -4.38 15.13
N GLY A 263 -5.78 -3.09 15.48
CA GLY A 263 -6.90 -2.38 16.11
C GLY A 263 -6.74 -2.16 17.62
N GLU A 264 -7.76 -1.55 18.23
CA GLU A 264 -7.79 -1.29 19.69
C GLU A 264 -8.07 -2.58 20.49
N GLY A 265 -7.44 -2.69 21.66
CA GLY A 265 -7.75 -3.74 22.64
C GLY A 265 -7.03 -5.07 22.45
N SER A 266 -5.76 -5.08 22.04
CA SER A 266 -4.89 -6.26 22.11
C SER A 266 -4.55 -6.60 23.58
N SER A 267 -5.54 -7.15 24.29
CA SER A 267 -5.34 -7.84 25.57
C SER A 267 -4.67 -9.19 25.34
N GLY A 268 -3.85 -9.65 26.28
CA GLY A 268 -3.15 -10.94 26.20
C GLY A 268 -4.03 -12.20 26.20
N GLU A 269 -5.34 -12.07 26.03
CA GLU A 269 -6.33 -13.16 25.99
C GLU A 269 -6.88 -13.43 24.56
N ASP A 270 -6.32 -12.77 23.55
CA ASP A 270 -6.79 -12.92 22.18
C ASP A 270 -6.56 -14.33 21.64
N SER A 271 -7.65 -14.96 21.18
CA SER A 271 -7.62 -16.26 20.52
C SER A 271 -8.32 -16.21 19.18
N ALA A 272 -7.94 -17.13 18.29
CA ALA A 272 -8.57 -17.31 17.00
C ALA A 272 -8.67 -18.79 16.70
N ARG A 273 -9.79 -19.22 16.12
CA ARG A 273 -9.87 -20.56 15.52
C ARG A 273 -9.13 -20.54 14.19
N ILE A 274 -8.09 -21.37 14.10
CA ILE A 274 -7.26 -21.56 12.92
C ILE A 274 -7.56 -22.94 12.34
N SER A 275 -8.19 -22.99 11.17
CA SER A 275 -8.60 -24.24 10.53
C SER A 275 -7.91 -24.41 9.18
N ALA A 276 -7.26 -25.54 8.94
CA ALA A 276 -6.84 -25.94 7.59
C ALA A 276 -7.94 -26.78 6.95
N LEU A 277 -8.41 -26.36 5.78
CA LEU A 277 -9.40 -27.08 4.98
C LEU A 277 -8.74 -27.69 3.75
N ASP A 278 -9.12 -28.92 3.40
CA ASP A 278 -8.74 -29.53 2.12
C ASP A 278 -9.52 -28.92 0.94
N ALA A 279 -9.24 -29.38 -0.28
CA ALA A 279 -9.86 -28.84 -1.50
C ALA A 279 -11.38 -29.06 -1.58
N THR A 280 -11.94 -29.96 -0.75
CA THR A 280 -13.39 -30.20 -0.64
C THR A 280 -14.06 -29.33 0.42
N GLY A 281 -13.27 -28.52 1.15
CA GLY A 281 -13.73 -27.70 2.26
C GLY A 281 -13.80 -28.43 3.60
N ARG A 282 -13.32 -29.68 3.69
CA ARG A 282 -13.30 -30.44 4.94
C ARG A 282 -12.13 -29.99 5.83
N GLU A 283 -12.42 -29.78 7.11
CA GLU A 283 -11.39 -29.44 8.11
C GLU A 283 -10.48 -30.64 8.37
N VAL A 284 -9.18 -30.48 8.10
CA VAL A 284 -8.15 -31.52 8.25
C VAL A 284 -7.20 -31.26 9.41
N ALA A 285 -7.14 -30.04 9.93
CA ALA A 285 -6.41 -29.68 11.14
C ALA A 285 -6.97 -28.38 11.73
N VAL A 286 -6.85 -28.23 13.05
CA VAL A 286 -7.35 -27.05 13.78
C VAL A 286 -6.47 -26.68 14.96
N SER A 287 -6.45 -25.39 15.31
CA SER A 287 -5.86 -24.85 16.53
C SER A 287 -6.63 -23.60 17.00
N SER A 288 -6.39 -23.18 18.24
CA SER A 288 -6.98 -21.97 18.86
C SER A 288 -5.95 -20.86 19.16
N ALA A 289 -4.67 -21.14 18.96
CA ALA A 289 -3.59 -20.20 19.23
C ALA A 289 -3.36 -19.27 18.03
N LEU A 290 -2.88 -18.04 18.29
CA LEU A 290 -2.49 -17.11 17.21
C LEU A 290 -1.17 -17.49 16.53
N ASN A 291 -0.39 -18.37 17.15
CA ASN A 291 0.81 -18.95 16.54
C ASN A 291 0.86 -20.45 16.86
N GLY A 292 1.35 -21.25 15.91
CA GLY A 292 1.40 -22.69 16.11
C GLY A 292 1.75 -23.46 14.85
N THR A 293 1.53 -24.78 14.90
CA THR A 293 1.71 -25.70 13.78
C THR A 293 0.48 -26.58 13.65
N LEU A 294 -0.15 -26.57 12.47
CA LEU A 294 -1.14 -27.57 12.10
C LEU A 294 -0.43 -28.76 11.45
N VAL A 295 -0.87 -29.98 11.77
CA VAL A 295 -0.29 -31.22 11.22
C VAL A 295 -1.35 -31.93 10.38
N ILE A 296 -1.05 -32.14 9.10
CA ILE A 296 -1.92 -32.80 8.13
C ILE A 296 -1.29 -34.17 7.78
N PRO A 297 -1.91 -35.29 8.18
CA PRO A 297 -1.39 -36.61 7.83
C PRO A 297 -1.59 -36.90 6.35
N ASN A 298 -0.61 -37.53 5.70
CA ASN A 298 -0.64 -37.91 4.28
C ASN A 298 -1.10 -36.74 3.36
N PRO A 299 -0.41 -35.59 3.39
CA PRO A 299 -0.88 -34.39 2.71
C PRO A 299 -0.85 -34.56 1.18
N ASN A 300 -1.89 -34.09 0.51
CA ASN A 300 -1.80 -33.74 -0.91
C ASN A 300 -0.88 -32.52 -1.06
N LEU A 301 0.26 -32.69 -1.73
CA LEU A 301 1.25 -31.61 -1.90
C LEU A 301 0.91 -30.74 -3.12
N TRP A 302 1.29 -29.47 -3.05
CA TRP A 302 1.27 -28.59 -4.22
C TRP A 302 2.41 -29.00 -5.17
N TRP A 303 2.08 -29.32 -6.41
CA TRP A 303 3.07 -29.64 -7.45
C TRP A 303 2.97 -28.66 -8.62
N PRO A 304 4.12 -28.23 -9.20
CA PRO A 304 4.13 -27.57 -10.49
C PRO A 304 3.53 -28.45 -11.58
N SER A 305 3.01 -27.79 -12.63
CA SER A 305 2.56 -28.48 -13.83
C SER A 305 3.68 -29.38 -14.39
N GLY A 306 3.36 -30.64 -14.65
CA GLY A 306 4.29 -31.64 -15.20
C GLY A 306 5.11 -32.43 -14.18
N MET A 307 4.98 -32.18 -12.87
CA MET A 307 5.70 -32.95 -11.84
C MET A 307 4.85 -34.03 -11.14
N ASN A 308 3.53 -33.91 -11.20
CA ASN A 308 2.58 -34.85 -10.57
C ASN A 308 1.20 -34.70 -11.22
N ASP A 309 0.36 -35.73 -11.12
CA ASP A 309 -1.05 -35.67 -11.57
C ASP A 309 -1.88 -34.65 -10.79
N THR A 310 -1.50 -34.38 -9.54
CA THR A 310 -2.15 -33.42 -8.64
C THR A 310 -1.49 -32.04 -8.75
N VAL A 311 -1.72 -31.35 -9.87
CA VAL A 311 -1.13 -30.04 -10.14
C VAL A 311 -1.79 -28.96 -9.28
N GLY A 312 -0.96 -28.14 -8.64
CA GLY A 312 -1.41 -26.91 -8.01
C GLY A 312 -2.36 -27.07 -6.82
N TYR A 313 -2.34 -28.21 -6.13
CA TYR A 313 -3.23 -28.48 -4.99
C TYR A 313 -3.11 -27.39 -3.90
N GLN A 314 -4.24 -26.84 -3.44
CA GLN A 314 -4.28 -25.80 -2.42
C GLN A 314 -5.14 -26.24 -1.23
N TYR A 315 -4.61 -26.05 -0.03
CA TYR A 315 -5.40 -25.99 1.20
C TYR A 315 -5.89 -24.57 1.43
N THR A 316 -6.98 -24.43 2.19
CA THR A 316 -7.48 -23.14 2.65
C THR A 316 -7.23 -23.00 4.15
N LEU A 317 -6.43 -22.00 4.56
CA LEU A 317 -6.32 -21.62 5.96
C LEU A 317 -7.41 -20.61 6.31
N VAL A 318 -8.32 -20.97 7.22
CA VAL A 318 -9.40 -20.13 7.72
C VAL A 318 -9.04 -19.65 9.12
N VAL A 319 -9.03 -18.33 9.30
CA VAL A 319 -8.76 -17.68 10.59
C VAL A 319 -10.01 -16.95 11.04
N LYS A 320 -10.58 -17.35 12.18
CA LYS A 320 -11.75 -16.72 12.78
C LYS A 320 -11.38 -16.16 14.16
N LEU A 321 -11.43 -14.85 14.31
CA LEU A 321 -11.21 -14.21 15.61
C LEU A 321 -12.35 -14.55 16.57
N CYS A 322 -12.00 -15.00 17.78
CA CYS A 322 -12.95 -15.18 18.86
C CYS A 322 -13.16 -13.81 19.52
N LEU A 323 -14.16 -13.06 19.06
CA LEU A 323 -14.56 -11.84 19.75
C LEU A 323 -15.32 -12.23 21.01
N GLN A 324 -14.76 -11.95 22.19
CA GLN A 324 -15.54 -11.90 23.42
C GLN A 324 -16.42 -10.64 23.33
N TYR A 325 -17.74 -10.83 23.34
CA TYR A 325 -18.72 -9.74 23.33
C TYR A 325 -19.08 -9.33 24.75
#